data_AF-A0A348WC39-F1
#
_entry.id   AF-A0A348WC39-F1
#
_cell.length_a   1.000
_cell.length_b   1.000
_cell.length_c   1.000
_cell.angle_alpha   90.00
_cell.angle_beta   90.00
_cell.angle_gamma   90.00
#
_symmetry.space_group_name_H-M   'P 1'
#
loop_
_entity.id
_entity.type
_entity.pdbx_description
1 polymer ?
#
loop_
_entity_poly.entity_id
_entity_poly.type
_entity_poly.pdbx_seq_one_letter_code
_entity_poly.pdbx_strand_id
1 'polypeptide(L)'
;MGKFLAILLVGCAVIAGGGMYYLQVYHYYDEVVSIPGTDVALTPQGSSEAEPVSYDNFQGIDADSSPIRYRACFTTSLSHATLDKTYRSYKPAEPRVAPGWFDCFDATEVGEALESGEAKAYLGTENVQYGIDRVVAIHEDGRGFVWHQINRCGEIVFDGQPAPDDCPTPPEGY
;
A
#
# COMPACT_ATOMS: atom_id res chain seq x y z
N MET A 1 -23.07 -44.70 7.84
CA MET A 1 -21.65 -44.42 7.52
C MET A 1 -21.50 -43.25 6.55
N GLY A 2 -21.99 -43.31 5.30
CA GLY A 2 -21.80 -42.23 4.31
C GLY A 2 -22.27 -40.82 4.74
N LYS A 3 -23.42 -40.71 5.41
CA LYS A 3 -23.94 -39.42 5.90
C LYS A 3 -23.05 -38.77 6.98
N PHE A 4 -22.43 -39.57 7.84
CA PHE A 4 -21.49 -39.08 8.86
C PHE A 4 -20.20 -38.56 8.21
N LEU A 5 -19.65 -39.32 7.26
CA LEU A 5 -18.46 -38.90 6.50
C LEU A 5 -18.74 -37.63 5.70
N ALA A 6 -19.92 -37.50 5.09
CA ALA A 6 -20.32 -36.28 4.38
C ALA A 6 -20.40 -35.06 5.31
N ILE A 7 -21.01 -35.20 6.49
CA ILE A 7 -21.08 -34.11 7.49
C ILE A 7 -19.68 -33.73 7.99
N LEU A 8 -18.82 -34.72 8.26
CA LEU A 8 -17.45 -34.48 8.68
C LEU A 8 -16.67 -33.69 7.63
N LEU A 9 -16.77 -34.08 6.35
CA LEU A 9 -16.10 -33.40 5.25
C LEU A 9 -16.59 -31.95 5.10
N VAL A 10 -17.90 -31.72 5.17
CA VAL A 10 -18.47 -30.36 5.12
C VAL A 10 -18.00 -29.54 6.33
N GLY A 11 -17.98 -30.13 7.52
CA GLY A 11 -17.48 -29.48 8.74
C GLY A 11 -16.02 -29.06 8.61
N CYS A 12 -15.15 -29.95 8.14
CA CYS A 12 -13.75 -29.64 7.87
C CYS A 12 -13.59 -28.53 6.84
N ALA A 13 -14.38 -28.55 5.75
CA ALA A 13 -14.33 -27.51 4.73
C ALA A 13 -14.74 -26.14 5.27
N VAL A 14 -15.79 -26.07 6.10
CA VAL A 14 -16.23 -24.82 6.75
C VAL A 14 -15.16 -24.29 7.72
N ILE A 15 -14.57 -25.16 8.53
CA ILE A 15 -13.51 -24.76 9.47
C ILE A 15 -12.27 -24.27 8.72
N ALA A 16 -11.84 -24.98 7.68
CA ALA A 16 -10.70 -24.59 6.87
C ALA A 16 -10.95 -23.27 6.12
N GLY A 17 -12.13 -23.10 5.52
CA GLY A 17 -12.52 -21.87 4.84
C GLY A 17 -12.63 -20.68 5.79
N GLY A 18 -13.27 -20.86 6.94
CA GLY A 18 -13.37 -19.83 7.99
C GLY A 18 -12.00 -19.46 8.56
N GLY A 19 -11.13 -20.44 8.78
CA GLY A 19 -9.75 -20.23 9.20
C GLY A 19 -8.94 -19.45 8.17
N MET A 20 -9.05 -19.81 6.89
CA MET A 20 -8.37 -19.09 5.80
C MET A 20 -8.84 -17.62 5.71
N TYR A 21 -10.15 -17.37 5.79
CA TYR A 21 -10.69 -16.02 5.81
C TYR A 21 -10.15 -15.21 6.99
N TYR A 22 -10.19 -15.77 8.20
CA TYR A 22 -9.68 -15.10 9.41
C TYR A 22 -8.20 -14.76 9.29
N LEU A 23 -7.39 -15.72 8.81
CA LEU A 23 -5.95 -15.50 8.62
C LEU A 23 -5.69 -14.38 7.62
N GLN A 24 -6.37 -14.38 6.48
CA GLN A 24 -6.15 -13.38 5.43
C GLN A 24 -6.61 -11.98 5.81
N VAL A 25 -7.74 -11.84 6.52
CA VAL A 25 -8.39 -10.54 6.78
C VAL A 25 -8.01 -9.94 8.13
N TYR A 26 -7.74 -10.77 9.14
CA TYR A 26 -7.53 -10.29 10.52
C TYR A 26 -6.15 -10.65 11.05
N HIS A 27 -5.79 -11.94 11.07
CA HIS A 27 -4.63 -12.39 11.87
C HIS A 27 -3.29 -11.76 11.48
N TYR A 28 -3.07 -11.56 10.18
CA TYR A 28 -1.78 -11.07 9.68
C TYR A 28 -1.69 -9.55 9.63
N TYR A 29 -2.77 -8.82 9.90
CA TYR A 29 -2.74 -7.36 9.89
C TYR A 29 -2.60 -6.83 11.30
N ASP A 30 -1.64 -5.91 11.44
CA ASP A 30 -1.39 -5.16 12.66
C ASP A 30 -1.54 -3.66 12.38
N GLU A 31 -1.98 -2.91 13.38
CA GLU A 31 -1.97 -1.44 13.31
C GLU A 31 -0.54 -0.91 13.38
N VAL A 32 -0.22 0.04 12.50
CA VAL A 32 1.08 0.71 12.46
C VAL A 32 1.16 1.68 13.63
N VAL A 33 2.19 1.50 14.46
CA VAL A 33 2.52 2.44 15.54
C VAL A 33 3.05 3.73 14.92
N SER A 34 2.24 4.79 14.99
CA SER A 34 2.60 6.12 14.50
C SER A 34 3.83 6.67 15.22
N ILE A 35 4.77 7.21 14.44
CA ILE A 35 5.94 7.97 14.89
C ILE A 35 5.78 9.40 14.39
N PRO A 36 5.25 10.32 15.24
CA PRO A 36 4.90 11.67 14.85
C PRO A 36 6.04 12.40 14.12
N GLY A 37 5.70 12.95 12.95
CA GLY A 37 6.63 13.69 12.09
C GLY A 37 7.45 12.82 11.13
N THR A 38 7.20 11.52 11.04
CA THR A 38 7.94 10.62 10.12
C THR A 38 7.08 9.63 9.35
N ASP A 39 5.81 9.47 9.70
CA ASP A 39 4.95 8.42 9.10
C ASP A 39 4.64 8.68 7.62
N VAL A 40 4.57 9.96 7.22
CA VAL A 40 4.32 10.39 5.84
C VAL A 40 5.55 11.12 5.32
N ALA A 41 6.15 10.59 4.27
CA ALA A 41 7.29 11.17 3.58
C ALA A 41 7.04 11.17 2.06
N LEU A 42 7.59 12.17 1.38
CA LEU A 42 7.50 12.35 -0.06
C LEU A 42 8.91 12.55 -0.65
N THR A 43 9.12 12.09 -1.87
CA THR A 43 10.40 12.23 -2.57
C THR A 43 10.40 13.53 -3.40
N PRO A 44 11.29 14.49 -3.11
CA PRO A 44 11.40 15.74 -3.88
C PRO A 44 11.81 15.51 -5.34
N GLN A 45 11.47 16.45 -6.22
CA GLN A 45 11.92 16.43 -7.60
C GLN A 45 13.46 16.48 -7.67
N GLY A 46 14.05 15.55 -8.42
CA GLY A 46 15.51 15.43 -8.55
C GLY A 46 16.21 14.77 -7.36
N SER A 47 15.48 14.30 -6.35
CA SER A 47 16.01 13.52 -5.21
C SER A 47 15.64 12.04 -5.33
N SER A 48 16.45 11.19 -4.71
CA SER A 48 16.15 9.78 -4.41
C SER A 48 15.77 9.56 -2.95
N GLU A 49 16.01 10.54 -2.08
CA GLU A 49 15.68 10.45 -0.65
C GLU A 49 14.33 11.11 -0.38
N ALA A 50 13.48 10.39 0.36
CA ALA A 50 12.21 10.88 0.84
C ALA A 50 12.39 11.79 2.06
N GLU A 51 11.64 12.89 2.13
CA GLU A 51 11.61 13.79 3.27
C GLU A 51 10.23 13.75 3.95
N PRO A 52 10.16 13.78 5.30
CA PRO A 52 8.90 13.86 6.00
C PRO A 52 8.11 15.13 5.67
N VAL A 53 6.79 15.00 5.59
CA VAL A 53 5.87 16.13 5.38
C VAL A 53 4.97 16.32 6.59
N SER A 54 4.34 17.50 6.70
CA SER A 54 3.35 17.75 7.76
C SER A 54 2.06 16.98 7.49
N TYR A 55 1.60 16.24 8.50
CA TYR A 55 0.35 15.49 8.49
C TYR A 55 -0.28 15.48 9.87
N ASP A 56 -1.56 15.12 9.91
CA ASP A 56 -2.37 14.88 11.10
C ASP A 56 -3.19 13.59 10.93
N ASN A 57 -3.78 13.09 12.02
CA ASN A 57 -4.75 11.99 12.01
C ASN A 57 -4.27 10.70 11.30
N PHE A 58 -2.98 10.39 11.40
CA PHE A 58 -2.42 9.20 10.78
C PHE A 58 -2.99 7.91 11.39
N GLN A 59 -3.44 7.01 10.52
CA GLN A 59 -3.78 5.64 10.87
C GLN A 59 -3.21 4.73 9.79
N GLY A 60 -2.59 3.63 10.18
CA GLY A 60 -2.00 2.68 9.24
C GLY A 60 -2.16 1.25 9.69
N ILE A 61 -2.13 0.35 8.73
CA ILE A 61 -2.09 -1.09 8.92
C ILE A 61 -0.98 -1.67 8.05
N ASP A 62 -0.33 -2.71 8.53
CA ASP A 62 0.64 -3.47 7.77
C ASP A 62 0.54 -4.96 8.07
N ALA A 63 1.23 -5.78 7.30
CA ALA A 63 1.25 -7.21 7.47
C ALA A 63 2.55 -7.80 6.91
N ASP A 64 3.37 -8.39 7.77
CA ASP A 64 4.66 -9.00 7.41
C ASP A 64 4.55 -10.14 6.38
N SER A 65 3.34 -10.69 6.22
CA SER A 65 3.05 -11.73 5.22
C SER A 65 3.21 -11.27 3.78
N SER A 66 3.20 -9.96 3.48
CA SER A 66 3.44 -9.45 2.12
C SER A 66 3.72 -7.94 2.12
N PRO A 67 4.75 -7.47 1.40
CA PRO A 67 5.16 -6.06 1.41
C PRO A 67 4.12 -5.11 0.79
N ILE A 68 3.20 -5.63 -0.01
CA ILE A 68 2.14 -4.83 -0.63
C ILE A 68 0.91 -4.66 0.27
N ARG A 69 0.94 -5.08 1.54
CA ARG A 69 -0.23 -4.99 2.44
C ARG A 69 -0.32 -3.68 3.23
N TYR A 70 0.75 -2.90 3.30
CA TYR A 70 0.76 -1.61 3.98
C TYR A 70 -0.29 -0.63 3.42
N ARG A 71 -1.17 -0.12 4.28
CA ARG A 71 -2.11 0.97 3.97
C ARG A 71 -2.08 2.00 5.07
N ALA A 72 -2.24 3.26 4.72
CA ALA A 72 -2.47 4.30 5.71
C ALA A 72 -3.34 5.42 5.15
N CYS A 73 -3.96 6.16 6.05
CA CYS A 73 -4.67 7.39 5.77
C CYS A 73 -4.16 8.49 6.71
N PHE A 74 -4.28 9.74 6.29
CA PHE A 74 -3.89 10.92 7.07
C PHE A 74 -4.63 12.16 6.53
N THR A 75 -4.40 13.30 7.16
CA THR A 75 -4.83 14.60 6.63
C THR A 75 -3.62 15.54 6.53
N THR A 76 -3.62 16.44 5.54
CA THR A 76 -2.57 17.46 5.39
C THR A 76 -3.14 18.78 4.90
N SER A 77 -2.42 19.87 5.16
CA SER A 77 -2.73 21.22 4.66
C SER A 77 -1.96 21.57 3.38
N LEU A 78 -1.15 20.65 2.85
CA LEU A 78 -0.37 20.86 1.63
C LEU A 78 -1.29 20.93 0.40
N SER A 79 -1.24 22.04 -0.31
CA SER A 79 -1.99 22.19 -1.57
C SER A 79 -1.34 21.40 -2.71
N HIS A 80 -2.14 20.92 -3.67
CA HIS A 80 -1.63 20.32 -4.90
C HIS A 80 -0.64 21.22 -5.63
N ALA A 81 -0.85 22.53 -5.63
CA ALA A 81 0.07 23.48 -6.27
C ALA A 81 1.46 23.49 -5.62
N THR A 82 1.52 23.26 -4.31
CA THR A 82 2.79 23.08 -3.59
C THR A 82 3.39 21.73 -3.91
N LEU A 83 2.59 20.66 -3.83
CA LEU A 83 3.05 19.29 -4.01
C LEU A 83 3.59 19.05 -5.43
N ASP A 84 2.87 19.49 -6.46
CA ASP A 84 3.26 19.36 -7.88
C ASP A 84 4.59 20.06 -8.21
N LYS A 85 4.93 21.12 -7.48
CA LYS A 85 6.18 21.87 -7.69
C LYS A 85 7.37 21.26 -6.95
N THR A 86 7.12 20.57 -5.84
CA THR A 86 8.17 20.13 -4.93
C THR A 86 8.47 18.65 -5.08
N TYR A 87 7.45 17.80 -5.29
CA TYR A 87 7.57 16.35 -5.18
C TYR A 87 7.40 15.65 -6.52
N ARG A 88 7.96 14.43 -6.62
CA ARG A 88 7.84 13.57 -7.80
C ARG A 88 6.41 13.04 -7.89
N SER A 89 5.70 13.38 -8.96
CA SER A 89 4.42 12.73 -9.29
C SER A 89 4.61 11.24 -9.55
N TYR A 90 3.60 10.42 -9.22
CA TYR A 90 3.65 8.97 -9.39
C TYR A 90 2.52 8.48 -10.31
N LYS A 91 2.86 7.79 -11.40
CA LYS A 91 1.90 7.18 -12.33
C LYS A 91 2.48 5.90 -12.95
N PRO A 92 1.70 4.81 -13.09
CA PRO A 92 0.32 4.66 -12.64
C PRO A 92 0.21 4.46 -11.12
N ALA A 93 -0.85 4.99 -10.51
CA ALA A 93 -1.13 4.87 -9.09
C ALA A 93 -2.37 3.97 -8.91
N GLU A 94 -2.16 2.77 -8.38
CA GLU A 94 -3.16 1.70 -8.26
C GLU A 94 -3.43 1.42 -6.77
N PRO A 95 -4.37 2.12 -6.13
CA PRO A 95 -4.70 1.87 -4.74
C PRO A 95 -5.18 0.43 -4.56
N ARG A 96 -4.76 -0.19 -3.46
CA ARG A 96 -4.98 -1.61 -3.20
C ARG A 96 -6.00 -1.78 -2.07
N VAL A 97 -6.92 -2.72 -2.23
CA VAL A 97 -8.04 -2.95 -1.31
C VAL A 97 -7.54 -3.23 0.12
N ALA A 98 -8.11 -2.49 1.07
CA ALA A 98 -7.89 -2.71 2.50
C ALA A 98 -8.90 -3.73 3.06
N PRO A 99 -8.59 -4.40 4.19
CA PRO A 99 -9.58 -5.18 4.92
C PRO A 99 -10.78 -4.33 5.32
N GLY A 100 -12.00 -4.87 5.24
CA GLY A 100 -13.22 -4.12 5.51
C GLY A 100 -13.45 -3.69 6.98
N TRP A 101 -12.49 -3.94 7.88
CA TRP A 101 -12.49 -3.37 9.23
C TRP A 101 -11.63 -2.10 9.33
N PHE A 102 -10.80 -1.82 8.32
CA PHE A 102 -9.97 -0.63 8.25
C PHE A 102 -10.68 0.44 7.42
N ASP A 103 -11.64 1.11 8.05
CA ASP A 103 -12.60 2.00 7.40
C ASP A 103 -11.98 3.29 6.81
N CYS A 104 -10.72 3.59 7.12
CA CYS A 104 -10.10 4.86 6.72
C CYS A 104 -9.49 4.85 5.32
N PHE A 105 -9.40 3.69 4.65
CA PHE A 105 -8.84 3.55 3.31
C PHE A 105 -9.83 2.83 2.38
N ASP A 106 -10.47 3.57 1.49
CA ASP A 106 -11.30 3.02 0.41
C ASP A 106 -10.54 3.09 -0.93
N ALA A 107 -10.13 1.93 -1.44
CA ALA A 107 -9.38 1.86 -2.69
C ALA A 107 -10.21 2.29 -3.91
N THR A 108 -11.54 2.11 -3.87
CA THR A 108 -12.44 2.53 -4.96
C THR A 108 -12.52 4.04 -4.98
N GLU A 109 -12.77 4.65 -3.82
CA GLU A 109 -12.82 6.12 -3.68
C GLU A 109 -11.51 6.76 -4.16
N VAL A 110 -10.37 6.26 -3.68
CA VAL A 110 -9.06 6.79 -4.06
C VAL A 110 -8.80 6.59 -5.55
N GLY A 111 -9.18 5.45 -6.11
CA GLY A 111 -9.03 5.16 -7.54
C GLY A 111 -9.83 6.14 -8.41
N GLU A 112 -11.11 6.33 -8.10
CA GLU A 112 -11.99 7.27 -8.80
C GLU A 112 -11.48 8.71 -8.71
N ALA A 113 -10.99 9.12 -7.53
CA ALA A 113 -10.42 10.46 -7.34
C ALA A 113 -9.11 10.66 -8.13
N LEU A 114 -8.27 9.62 -8.26
CA LEU A 114 -7.06 9.66 -9.09
C LEU A 114 -7.39 9.76 -10.58
N GLU A 115 -8.44 9.06 -11.03
CA GLU A 115 -8.91 9.10 -12.42
C GLU A 115 -9.55 10.44 -12.79
N SER A 116 -10.35 11.01 -11.88
CA SER A 116 -11.00 12.31 -12.08
C SER A 116 -10.04 13.50 -11.92
N GLY A 117 -8.91 13.29 -11.24
CA GLY A 117 -7.93 14.32 -10.91
C GLY A 117 -8.21 15.06 -9.60
N GLU A 118 -9.26 14.69 -8.86
CA GLU A 118 -9.56 15.18 -7.51
C GLU A 118 -8.50 14.73 -6.48
N ALA A 119 -7.75 13.67 -6.80
CA ALA A 119 -6.56 13.25 -6.09
C ALA A 119 -5.34 13.24 -7.00
N LYS A 120 -4.18 13.50 -6.41
CA LYS A 120 -2.88 13.36 -7.08
C LYS A 120 -1.98 12.43 -6.30
N ALA A 121 -1.30 11.55 -7.01
CA ALA A 121 -0.32 10.62 -6.44
C ALA A 121 1.11 11.12 -6.62
N TYR A 122 1.90 10.92 -5.58
CA TYR A 122 3.30 11.28 -5.48
C TYR A 122 4.10 10.09 -4.96
N LEU A 123 5.37 10.05 -5.33
CA LEU A 123 6.29 9.05 -4.82
C LEU A 123 6.57 9.38 -3.35
N GLY A 124 6.22 8.46 -2.46
CA GLY A 124 6.59 8.52 -1.06
C GLY A 124 8.05 8.13 -0.89
N THR A 125 8.32 6.83 -1.03
CA THR A 125 9.66 6.24 -0.95
C THR A 125 9.81 5.21 -2.05
N GLU A 126 10.82 5.38 -2.89
CA GLU A 126 11.17 4.43 -3.94
C GLU A 126 11.89 3.23 -3.33
N ASN A 127 11.49 2.02 -3.71
CA ASN A 127 12.06 0.77 -3.20
C ASN A 127 12.13 0.69 -1.65
N VAL A 128 11.03 1.02 -0.94
CA VAL A 128 10.94 0.80 0.52
C VAL A 128 11.26 -0.65 0.89
N GLN A 129 10.90 -1.56 -0.02
CA GLN A 129 11.56 -2.84 -0.22
C GLN A 129 11.88 -2.97 -1.70
N TYR A 130 12.80 -3.85 -2.07
CA TYR A 130 13.16 -4.04 -3.47
C TYR A 130 11.91 -4.23 -4.35
N GLY A 131 11.76 -3.43 -5.40
CA GLY A 131 10.64 -3.56 -6.33
C GLY A 131 9.30 -3.07 -5.79
N ILE A 132 9.25 -2.50 -4.58
CA ILE A 132 8.04 -2.00 -3.92
C ILE A 132 8.23 -0.53 -3.58
N ASP A 133 7.38 0.33 -4.14
CA ASP A 133 7.34 1.75 -3.79
C ASP A 133 6.26 2.01 -2.76
N ARG A 134 6.49 3.02 -1.92
CA ARG A 134 5.44 3.66 -1.13
C ARG A 134 4.88 4.81 -1.95
N VAL A 135 3.58 4.75 -2.23
CA VAL A 135 2.83 5.75 -2.99
C VAL A 135 1.96 6.55 -2.02
N VAL A 136 1.91 7.87 -2.22
CA VAL A 136 1.10 8.78 -1.41
C VAL A 136 0.15 9.53 -2.34
N ALA A 137 -1.16 9.33 -2.18
CA ALA A 137 -2.18 10.13 -2.84
C ALA A 137 -2.74 11.19 -1.89
N ILE A 138 -3.01 12.39 -2.39
CA ILE A 138 -3.59 13.48 -1.62
C ILE A 138 -4.76 14.05 -2.43
N HIS A 139 -5.95 14.05 -1.82
CA HIS A 139 -7.17 14.66 -2.35
C HIS A 139 -7.10 16.19 -2.25
N GLU A 140 -7.88 16.91 -3.05
CA GLU A 140 -7.98 18.38 -2.98
C GLU A 140 -8.46 18.89 -1.61
N ASP A 141 -9.26 18.09 -0.90
CA ASP A 141 -9.77 18.41 0.44
C ASP A 141 -8.75 18.17 1.57
N GLY A 142 -7.54 17.71 1.24
CA GLY A 142 -6.45 17.45 2.17
C GLY A 142 -6.43 16.05 2.78
N ARG A 143 -7.38 15.17 2.44
CA ARG A 143 -7.29 13.74 2.82
C ARG A 143 -6.16 13.07 2.05
N GLY A 144 -5.33 12.33 2.78
CA GLY A 144 -4.15 11.65 2.26
C GLY A 144 -4.26 10.14 2.46
N PHE A 145 -3.74 9.38 1.50
CA PHE A 145 -3.79 7.93 1.46
C PHE A 145 -2.42 7.40 1.04
N VAL A 146 -1.96 6.35 1.70
CA VAL A 146 -0.66 5.73 1.44
C VAL A 146 -0.85 4.25 1.21
N TRP A 147 -0.16 3.71 0.21
CA TRP A 147 -0.10 2.27 0.01
C TRP A 147 1.26 1.87 -0.55
N HIS A 148 1.58 0.59 -0.44
CA HIS A 148 2.70 0.00 -1.14
C HIS A 148 2.24 -0.58 -2.48
N GLN A 149 3.04 -0.34 -3.53
CA GLN A 149 2.78 -0.80 -4.89
C GLN A 149 4.04 -1.42 -5.50
N ILE A 150 3.86 -2.49 -6.26
CA ILE A 150 4.94 -3.07 -7.05
C ILE A 150 5.31 -2.07 -8.15
N ASN A 151 6.60 -1.77 -8.27
CA ASN A 151 7.15 -0.91 -9.31
C ASN A 151 7.64 -1.75 -10.50
N ARG A 152 8.04 -1.09 -11.60
CA ARG A 152 8.51 -1.76 -12.82
C ARG A 152 9.62 -2.80 -12.56
N CYS A 153 10.59 -2.48 -11.70
CA CYS A 153 11.69 -3.39 -11.40
C CYS A 153 11.19 -4.62 -10.64
N GLY A 154 10.28 -4.41 -9.68
CA GLY A 154 9.60 -5.49 -8.98
C GLY A 154 8.78 -6.38 -9.91
N GLU A 155 7.99 -5.80 -10.81
CA GLU A 155 7.18 -6.57 -11.77
C GLU A 155 8.04 -7.52 -12.61
N ILE A 156 9.19 -7.05 -13.11
CA ILE A 156 10.08 -7.84 -13.95
C ILE A 156 10.75 -8.96 -13.13
N VAL A 157 11.33 -8.62 -11.99
CA VAL A 157 12.09 -9.59 -11.18
C VAL A 157 11.20 -10.61 -10.51
N PHE A 158 10.03 -10.21 -10.00
CA PHE A 158 9.08 -11.13 -9.37
C PHE A 158 8.41 -12.09 -10.37
N ASP A 159 8.48 -11.79 -11.67
CA ASP A 159 8.12 -12.70 -12.76
C ASP A 159 9.26 -13.69 -13.11
N GLY A 160 10.37 -13.65 -12.38
CA GLY A 160 11.53 -14.53 -12.56
C GLY A 160 12.47 -14.09 -13.69
N GLN A 161 12.32 -12.87 -14.20
CA GLN A 161 13.20 -12.31 -15.21
C GLN A 161 14.42 -11.61 -14.56
N PRO A 162 15.57 -11.54 -15.24
CA PRO A 162 16.72 -10.81 -14.70
C PRO A 162 16.40 -9.32 -14.56
N ALA A 163 16.92 -8.71 -13.50
CA ALA A 163 16.80 -7.28 -13.27
C ALA A 163 17.42 -6.49 -14.45
N PRO A 164 16.71 -5.52 -15.04
CA PRO A 164 17.27 -4.60 -16.02
C PRO A 164 18.46 -3.80 -15.48
N ASP A 165 19.35 -3.33 -16.37
CA ASP A 165 20.56 -2.58 -15.99
C ASP A 165 20.28 -1.28 -15.22
N ASP A 166 19.07 -0.71 -15.40
CA ASP A 166 18.63 0.51 -14.73
C ASP A 166 17.87 0.27 -13.42
N CYS A 167 17.67 -0.99 -13.04
CA CYS A 167 17.05 -1.39 -11.79
C CYS A 167 18.12 -1.63 -10.70
N PRO A 168 17.78 -1.41 -9.42
CA PRO A 168 18.67 -1.80 -8.34
C PRO A 168 18.96 -3.31 -8.38
N THR A 169 20.06 -3.72 -7.76
CA THR A 169 20.39 -5.14 -7.60
C THR A 169 19.37 -5.79 -6.66
N PRO A 170 18.66 -6.85 -7.08
CA PRO A 170 17.76 -7.57 -6.19
C PRO A 170 18.53 -8.24 -5.04
N PRO A 171 17.95 -8.36 -3.85
CA PRO A 171 18.53 -9.17 -2.77
C PRO A 171 18.67 -10.64 -3.19
N GLU A 172 19.58 -11.38 -2.57
CA GLU A 172 19.72 -12.81 -2.85
C GLU A 172 18.46 -13.58 -2.43
N GLY A 173 17.87 -14.37 -3.34
CA GLY A 173 16.77 -15.30 -3.03
C GLY A 173 15.39 -14.97 -3.59
N TYR A 174 15.28 -14.07 -4.57
CA TYR A 174 14.06 -13.85 -5.38
C TYR A 174 14.04 -14.74 -6.63
#